data_AF-A0A7Y6GIM9-F1
#
_entry.id   AF-A0A7Y6GIM9-F1
#
_cell.length_a   1.000
_cell.length_b   1.000
_cell.length_c   1.000
_cell.angle_alpha   90.00
_cell.angle_beta   90.00
_cell.angle_gamma   90.00
#
_symmetry.space_group_name_H-M   'P 1'
#
loop_
_entity.id
_entity.type
_entity.pdbx_description
1 polymer ?
#
loop_
_entity_poly.entity_id
_entity_poly.type
_entity_poly.pdbx_seq_one_letter_code
_entity_poly.pdbx_strand_id
1 'polypeptide(L)'
;MSISEPLDDPWADSGPSDRLPASRRRGDSGGRGRDEQHDRGRDSGDWEGGTAFERVPPQDLDAEQSVLGGMLLSKDAIADVVEVLKGHDFYKPAHETIYQAILDVYAKGEPADPITIAAELTKRGEINKVGGASYLHTLVQTVPTAANAEYYAEIVHERAVLRRLVEAGTRITQMGYAADDDVDEIVNRAQAEIYAVTEQRTSEDYLPLGDIME
;
A
#
# COMPACT_ATOMS: atom_id res chain seq x y z
N MET A 1 -7.03 59.98 -24.14
CA MET A 1 -8.17 59.12 -23.76
C MET A 1 -7.69 57.68 -23.70
N SER A 2 -7.36 57.20 -22.49
CA SER A 2 -7.77 55.88 -21.97
C SER A 2 -7.03 55.68 -20.64
N ILE A 3 -7.82 55.33 -19.64
CA ILE A 3 -7.47 55.02 -18.26
C ILE A 3 -7.40 53.49 -18.11
N SER A 4 -6.80 53.04 -17.00
CA SER A 4 -6.88 51.73 -16.31
C SER A 4 -5.57 50.95 -16.33
N GLU A 5 -5.01 50.42 -15.24
CA GLU A 5 -5.24 50.45 -13.78
C GLU A 5 -4.03 49.70 -13.16
N PRO A 6 -3.47 50.09 -12.00
CA PRO A 6 -2.42 49.31 -11.33
C PRO A 6 -2.99 48.24 -10.39
N LEU A 7 -2.27 47.11 -10.25
CA LEU A 7 -2.60 45.97 -9.40
C LEU A 7 -2.79 46.33 -7.92
N ASP A 8 -3.85 45.77 -7.30
CA ASP A 8 -4.07 45.75 -5.86
C ASP A 8 -3.04 44.84 -5.16
N ASP A 9 -2.31 45.39 -4.17
CA ASP A 9 -1.48 44.64 -3.22
C ASP A 9 -2.30 44.40 -1.93
N PRO A 10 -2.58 43.14 -1.56
CA PRO A 10 -3.40 42.80 -0.39
C PRO A 10 -2.70 42.99 0.97
N TRP A 11 -1.50 43.58 1.02
CA TRP A 11 -0.73 43.72 2.27
C TRP A 11 -0.41 45.15 2.70
N ALA A 12 -1.21 46.13 2.28
CA ALA A 12 -1.05 47.52 2.68
C ALA A 12 -1.84 47.89 3.96
N ASP A 13 -1.10 48.01 5.07
CA ASP A 13 -1.33 48.90 6.22
C ASP A 13 -2.53 48.50 7.15
N SER A 14 -2.57 48.72 8.47
CA SER A 14 -1.87 49.64 9.36
C SER A 14 -2.08 49.17 10.82
N GLY A 15 -1.10 49.36 11.71
CA GLY A 15 -1.39 49.63 13.14
C GLY A 15 -1.89 51.09 13.29
N PRO A 16 -1.86 51.73 14.48
CA PRO A 16 -1.68 51.26 15.85
C PRO A 16 -2.74 51.89 16.83
N SER A 17 -2.74 51.54 18.12
CA SER A 17 -2.68 52.53 19.22
C SER A 17 -2.86 51.93 20.63
N ASP A 18 -1.89 52.25 21.47
CA ASP A 18 -1.97 52.68 22.86
C ASP A 18 -3.15 52.25 23.74
N ARG A 19 -2.81 51.59 24.86
CA ARG A 19 -3.32 51.89 26.21
C ARG A 19 -2.46 51.23 27.29
N LEU A 20 -1.66 52.05 27.98
CA LEU A 20 -1.11 51.75 29.30
C LEU A 20 -2.19 51.96 30.39
N PRO A 21 -2.05 51.31 31.55
CA PRO A 21 -2.14 52.12 32.77
C PRO A 21 -1.09 51.80 33.85
N ALA A 22 -0.64 52.89 34.46
CA ALA A 22 -0.36 53.17 35.87
C ALA A 22 0.43 52.18 36.76
N SER A 23 1.56 52.71 37.19
CA SER A 23 2.43 52.34 38.31
C SER A 23 1.72 52.02 39.65
N ARG A 24 2.22 51.00 40.36
CA ARG A 24 2.28 50.98 41.84
C ARG A 24 3.62 50.46 42.37
N ARG A 25 4.01 51.05 43.49
CA ARG A 25 5.32 51.08 44.16
C ARG A 25 5.66 49.80 44.95
N ARG A 26 6.94 49.41 44.87
CA ARG A 26 7.98 49.28 45.93
C ARG A 26 7.73 48.41 47.18
N GLY A 27 8.67 47.48 47.41
CA GLY A 27 9.04 46.83 48.68
C GLY A 27 9.89 45.57 48.39
N ASP A 28 11.19 45.70 48.17
CA ASP A 28 12.31 45.53 49.13
C ASP A 28 12.43 44.13 49.78
N SER A 29 13.57 43.51 49.48
CA SER A 29 14.47 42.73 50.37
C SER A 29 14.65 41.23 50.10
N GLY A 30 15.89 40.90 49.68
CA GLY A 30 16.67 39.80 50.26
C GLY A 30 16.61 38.40 49.64
N GLY A 31 17.66 38.03 48.90
CA GLY A 31 18.42 36.80 49.23
C GLY A 31 18.32 35.59 48.30
N ARG A 32 19.42 35.37 47.54
CA ARG A 32 20.18 34.11 47.34
C ARG A 32 19.49 32.81 46.84
N GLY A 33 20.12 32.21 45.83
CA GLY A 33 20.05 30.78 45.48
C GLY A 33 19.51 30.57 44.07
N ARG A 34 20.35 30.32 43.05
CA ARG A 34 20.63 28.97 42.50
C ARG A 34 19.40 28.07 42.55
N ASP A 35 18.81 27.83 41.39
CA ASP A 35 18.70 26.50 40.80
C ASP A 35 18.28 26.66 39.32
N GLU A 36 19.22 26.35 38.43
CA GLU A 36 18.96 26.13 37.00
C GLU A 36 18.09 24.87 36.87
N GLN A 37 16.77 25.06 36.89
CA GLN A 37 15.85 24.04 36.42
C GLN A 37 15.90 24.05 34.89
N HIS A 38 16.61 23.06 34.35
CA HIS A 38 16.44 22.62 32.97
C HIS A 38 14.95 22.36 32.72
N ASP A 39 14.31 23.31 32.06
CA ASP A 39 13.03 23.14 31.40
C ASP A 39 13.24 22.17 30.23
N ARG A 40 13.31 20.87 30.55
CA ARG A 40 13.17 19.82 29.55
C ARG A 40 11.72 19.86 29.12
N GLY A 41 11.50 20.56 28.01
CA GLY A 41 10.27 20.53 27.25
C GLY A 41 9.70 19.12 27.25
N ARG A 42 8.58 18.97 27.94
CA ARG A 42 7.77 17.77 27.90
C ARG A 42 6.96 17.84 26.61
N ASP A 43 7.67 17.78 25.48
CA ASP A 43 7.08 17.46 24.19
C ASP A 43 6.79 15.96 24.24
N SER A 44 5.73 15.64 24.99
CA SER A 44 5.12 14.33 24.95
C SER A 44 4.42 14.33 23.61
N GLY A 45 5.18 13.99 22.56
CA GLY A 45 4.62 13.69 21.27
C GLY A 45 3.50 12.69 21.53
N ASP A 46 2.27 13.17 21.35
CA ASP A 46 1.10 12.35 21.14
C ASP A 46 1.42 11.49 19.92
N TRP A 47 2.14 10.39 20.14
CA TRP A 47 2.03 9.27 19.25
C TRP A 47 0.59 8.81 19.45
N GLU A 48 -0.30 9.26 18.57
CA GLU A 48 -1.64 8.73 18.38
C GLU A 48 -1.52 7.22 18.03
N GLY A 49 -1.13 6.43 19.03
CA GLY A 49 -0.96 4.98 19.00
C GLY A 49 -2.32 4.30 19.10
N GLY A 50 -3.24 4.72 18.23
CA GLY A 50 -4.64 4.35 18.34
C GLY A 50 -5.40 4.45 17.03
N THR A 51 -4.88 3.93 15.91
CA THR A 51 -5.70 3.54 14.74
C THR A 51 -5.06 2.44 13.86
N ALA A 52 -4.07 1.67 14.35
CA ALA A 52 -3.51 0.57 13.55
C ALA A 52 -4.56 -0.51 13.19
N PHE A 53 -5.67 -0.58 13.94
CA PHE A 53 -6.80 -1.50 13.69
C PHE A 53 -7.95 -0.89 12.87
N GLU A 54 -7.89 0.38 12.46
CA GLU A 54 -8.99 1.06 11.76
C GLU A 54 -8.69 1.35 10.28
N ARG A 55 -7.44 1.15 9.84
CA ARG A 55 -7.06 1.35 8.44
C ARG A 55 -7.21 0.06 7.66
N VAL A 56 -8.03 0.12 6.62
CA VAL A 56 -8.13 -0.94 5.62
C VAL A 56 -6.76 -1.13 4.96
N PRO A 57 -6.22 -2.36 4.86
CA PRO A 57 -4.94 -2.58 4.20
C PRO A 57 -4.94 -2.06 2.75
N PRO A 58 -3.78 -1.62 2.23
CA PRO A 58 -3.67 -1.15 0.85
C PRO A 58 -4.21 -2.18 -0.16
N GLN A 59 -5.17 -1.75 -0.97
CA GLN A 59 -5.86 -2.56 -1.97
C GLN A 59 -6.47 -1.69 -3.07
N ASP A 60 -6.79 -2.29 -4.21
CA ASP A 60 -7.58 -1.69 -5.28
C ASP A 60 -8.45 -2.78 -5.92
N LEU A 61 -9.69 -2.90 -5.46
CA LEU A 61 -10.57 -3.99 -5.89
C LEU A 61 -11.03 -3.84 -7.35
N ASP A 62 -11.13 -2.60 -7.86
CA ASP A 62 -11.51 -2.34 -9.24
C ASP A 62 -10.38 -2.75 -10.20
N ALA A 63 -9.12 -2.48 -9.81
CA ALA A 63 -7.95 -2.98 -10.52
C ALA A 63 -7.90 -4.52 -10.50
N GLU A 64 -8.11 -5.17 -9.35
CA GLU A 64 -8.14 -6.64 -9.26
C GLU A 64 -9.22 -7.25 -10.16
N GLN A 65 -10.42 -6.66 -10.18
CA GLN A 65 -11.48 -7.12 -11.09
C GLN A 65 -11.10 -6.92 -12.55
N SER A 66 -10.44 -5.80 -12.87
CA SER A 66 -10.00 -5.47 -14.23
C SER A 66 -8.92 -6.42 -14.74
N VAL A 67 -7.99 -6.82 -13.89
CA VAL A 67 -6.98 -7.84 -14.20
C VAL A 67 -7.65 -9.16 -14.54
N LEU A 68 -8.48 -9.69 -13.63
CA LEU A 68 -9.13 -10.99 -13.83
C LEU A 68 -10.06 -11.00 -15.05
N GLY A 69 -10.84 -9.93 -15.25
CA GLY A 69 -11.70 -9.82 -16.41
C GLY A 69 -10.91 -9.72 -17.72
N GLY A 70 -9.76 -9.04 -17.73
CA GLY A 70 -8.86 -8.99 -18.87
C GLY A 70 -8.27 -10.36 -19.21
N MET A 71 -7.83 -11.10 -18.19
CA MET A 71 -7.33 -12.48 -18.33
C MET A 71 -8.41 -13.43 -18.89
N LEU A 72 -9.66 -13.28 -18.46
CA LEU A 72 -10.80 -14.07 -18.96
C LEU A 72 -11.23 -13.72 -20.40
N LEU A 73 -10.77 -12.59 -20.93
CA LEU A 73 -11.07 -12.11 -22.28
C LEU A 73 -9.98 -12.48 -23.30
N SER A 74 -8.72 -12.51 -22.89
CA SER A 74 -7.59 -12.72 -23.80
C SER A 74 -6.49 -13.56 -23.16
N LYS A 75 -6.03 -14.57 -23.91
CA LYS A 75 -4.85 -15.36 -23.56
C LYS A 75 -3.56 -14.54 -23.49
N ASP A 76 -3.48 -13.45 -24.27
CA ASP A 76 -2.27 -12.61 -24.31
C ASP A 76 -2.21 -11.78 -23.02
N ALA A 77 -3.36 -11.30 -22.54
CA ALA A 77 -3.45 -10.65 -21.24
C ALA A 77 -3.07 -11.57 -20.08
N ILE A 78 -3.28 -12.89 -20.19
CA ILE A 78 -2.78 -13.85 -19.19
C ILE A 78 -1.25 -13.84 -19.18
N ALA A 79 -0.62 -13.88 -20.35
CA ALA A 79 0.84 -13.87 -20.47
C ALA A 79 1.45 -12.58 -19.89
N ASP A 80 0.88 -11.41 -20.19
CA ASP A 80 1.40 -10.15 -19.67
C ASP A 80 1.22 -10.05 -18.14
N VAL A 81 0.09 -10.50 -17.61
CA VAL A 81 -0.22 -10.41 -16.17
C VAL A 81 0.65 -11.34 -15.32
N VAL A 82 1.04 -12.52 -15.80
CA VAL A 82 1.85 -13.48 -15.00
C VAL A 82 3.28 -13.01 -14.74
N GLU A 83 3.78 -12.11 -15.58
CA GLU A 83 5.08 -11.46 -15.38
C GLU A 83 5.04 -10.45 -14.24
N VAL A 84 3.90 -9.81 -14.02
CA VAL A 84 3.74 -8.75 -13.02
C VAL A 84 3.24 -9.26 -11.67
N LEU A 85 2.26 -10.18 -11.69
CA LEU A 85 1.52 -10.61 -10.49
C LEU A 85 1.76 -12.07 -10.13
N LYS A 86 1.69 -12.32 -8.82
CA LYS A 86 1.51 -13.65 -8.24
C LYS A 86 0.18 -13.72 -7.48
N GLY A 87 -0.32 -14.92 -7.21
CA GLY A 87 -1.63 -15.11 -6.58
C GLY A 87 -1.79 -14.38 -5.24
N HIS A 88 -0.75 -14.36 -4.41
CA HIS A 88 -0.76 -13.70 -3.10
C HIS A 88 -0.75 -12.16 -3.17
N ASP A 89 -0.58 -11.58 -4.36
CA ASP A 89 -0.63 -10.12 -4.54
C ASP A 89 -2.08 -9.60 -4.51
N PHE A 90 -3.07 -10.45 -4.81
CA PHE A 90 -4.47 -10.09 -4.66
C PHE A 90 -4.82 -9.90 -3.17
N TYR A 91 -5.54 -8.83 -2.85
CA TYR A 91 -6.06 -8.62 -1.51
C TYR A 91 -7.25 -9.55 -1.22
N LYS A 92 -8.12 -9.78 -2.21
CA LYS A 92 -9.31 -10.61 -2.01
C LYS A 92 -8.97 -12.09 -2.27
N PRO A 93 -9.15 -12.99 -1.29
CA PRO A 93 -8.85 -14.42 -1.48
C PRO A 93 -9.65 -15.08 -2.63
N ALA A 94 -10.87 -14.59 -2.88
CA ALA A 94 -11.67 -15.01 -4.02
C ALA A 94 -10.99 -14.70 -5.36
N HIS A 95 -10.30 -13.55 -5.47
CA HIS A 95 -9.59 -13.17 -6.68
C HIS A 95 -8.32 -13.99 -6.88
N GLU A 96 -7.55 -14.23 -5.81
CA GLU A 96 -6.44 -15.18 -5.82
C GLU A 96 -6.89 -16.56 -6.31
N THR A 97 -8.00 -17.07 -5.79
CA THR A 97 -8.54 -18.38 -6.20
C THR A 97 -8.90 -18.42 -7.68
N ILE A 98 -9.53 -17.37 -8.20
CA ILE A 98 -9.86 -17.25 -9.64
C ILE A 98 -8.57 -17.18 -10.47
N TYR A 99 -7.61 -16.36 -10.07
CA TYR A 99 -6.32 -16.23 -10.73
C TYR A 99 -5.61 -17.58 -10.87
N GLN A 100 -5.51 -18.35 -9.78
CA GLN A 100 -4.90 -19.68 -9.82
C GLN A 100 -5.64 -20.65 -10.75
N ALA A 101 -6.98 -20.63 -10.75
CA ALA A 101 -7.76 -21.44 -11.68
C ALA A 101 -7.52 -21.04 -13.14
N ILE A 102 -7.37 -19.74 -13.44
CA ILE A 102 -6.99 -19.25 -14.77
C ILE A 102 -5.63 -19.80 -15.18
N LEU A 103 -4.62 -19.72 -14.30
CA LEU A 103 -3.28 -20.24 -14.59
C LEU A 103 -3.28 -21.74 -14.86
N ASP A 104 -4.01 -22.51 -14.05
CA ASP A 104 -4.08 -23.96 -14.20
C ASP A 104 -4.76 -24.41 -15.49
N VAL A 105 -5.78 -23.67 -15.94
CA VAL A 105 -6.46 -23.94 -17.23
C VAL A 105 -5.56 -23.50 -18.39
N TYR A 106 -4.94 -22.34 -18.28
CA TYR A 106 -4.00 -21.83 -19.27
C TYR A 106 -2.79 -22.76 -19.46
N ALA A 107 -2.22 -23.29 -18.37
CA ALA A 107 -1.10 -24.22 -18.40
C ALA A 107 -1.42 -25.56 -19.08
N LYS A 108 -2.71 -25.94 -19.14
CA LYS A 108 -3.18 -27.11 -19.91
C LYS A 108 -3.35 -26.82 -21.40
N GLY A 109 -3.16 -25.56 -21.83
CA GLY A 109 -3.43 -25.10 -23.19
C GLY A 109 -4.93 -24.93 -23.49
N GLU A 110 -5.77 -24.89 -22.47
CA GLU A 110 -7.21 -24.69 -22.59
C GLU A 110 -7.56 -23.19 -22.55
N PRO A 111 -8.61 -22.73 -23.26
CA PRO A 111 -9.04 -21.34 -23.17
C PRO A 111 -9.58 -21.05 -21.78
N ALA A 112 -9.01 -20.06 -21.10
CA ALA A 112 -9.48 -19.58 -19.81
C ALA A 112 -10.53 -18.49 -20.00
N ASP A 113 -11.80 -18.89 -20.08
CA ASP A 113 -12.96 -18.01 -20.21
C ASP A 113 -13.94 -18.24 -19.03
N PRO A 114 -14.97 -17.40 -18.83
CA PRO A 114 -15.87 -17.55 -17.68
C PRO A 114 -16.53 -18.93 -17.56
N ILE A 115 -16.77 -19.63 -18.67
CA ILE A 115 -17.41 -20.94 -18.67
C ILE A 115 -16.41 -22.02 -18.24
N THR A 116 -15.21 -22.03 -18.82
CA THR A 116 -14.18 -23.02 -18.48
C THR A 116 -13.69 -22.84 -17.05
N ILE A 117 -13.50 -21.60 -16.60
CA ILE A 117 -13.10 -21.32 -15.22
C ILE A 117 -14.22 -21.66 -14.23
N ALA A 118 -15.49 -21.42 -14.56
CA ALA A 118 -16.61 -21.88 -13.73
C ALA A 118 -16.62 -23.40 -13.57
N ALA A 119 -16.37 -24.15 -14.65
CA ALA A 119 -16.33 -25.61 -14.63
C ALA A 119 -15.16 -26.12 -13.76
N GLU A 120 -13.97 -25.55 -13.91
CA GLU A 120 -12.79 -25.91 -13.13
C GLU A 120 -13.00 -25.62 -11.64
N LEU A 121 -13.48 -24.42 -11.29
CA LEU A 121 -13.78 -24.05 -9.90
C LEU A 121 -14.90 -24.90 -9.29
N THR A 122 -15.87 -25.35 -10.11
CA THR A 122 -16.93 -26.27 -9.66
C THR A 122 -16.34 -27.65 -9.34
N LYS A 123 -15.46 -28.15 -10.21
CA LYS A 123 -14.75 -29.42 -10.00
C LYS A 123 -13.90 -29.42 -8.72
N ARG A 124 -13.34 -28.27 -8.36
CA ARG A 124 -12.58 -28.05 -7.11
C ARG A 124 -13.46 -27.84 -5.86
N GLY A 125 -14.76 -27.60 -6.05
CA GLY A 125 -15.67 -27.24 -4.95
C GLY A 125 -15.48 -25.81 -4.42
N GLU A 126 -14.91 -24.92 -5.23
CA GLU A 126 -14.53 -23.55 -4.84
C GLU A 126 -15.44 -22.48 -5.46
N ILE A 127 -16.26 -22.83 -6.45
CA ILE A 127 -17.12 -21.90 -7.19
C ILE A 127 -18.00 -21.02 -6.28
N ASN A 128 -18.52 -21.56 -5.17
CA ASN A 128 -19.34 -20.82 -4.22
C ASN A 128 -18.52 -19.79 -3.42
N LYS A 129 -17.24 -20.06 -3.15
CA LYS A 129 -16.34 -19.17 -2.40
C LYS A 129 -16.00 -17.91 -3.19
N VAL A 130 -16.05 -17.99 -4.52
CA VAL A 130 -15.70 -16.88 -5.41
C VAL A 130 -16.91 -16.03 -5.85
N GLY A 131 -18.11 -16.36 -5.37
CA GLY A 131 -19.35 -15.65 -5.74
C GLY A 131 -20.17 -16.30 -6.86
N GLY A 132 -19.81 -17.51 -7.28
CA GLY A 132 -20.53 -18.27 -8.30
C GLY A 132 -20.15 -17.92 -9.74
N ALA A 133 -20.69 -18.67 -10.69
CA ALA A 133 -20.41 -18.48 -12.12
C ALA A 133 -20.80 -17.08 -12.63
N SER A 134 -21.84 -16.47 -12.05
CA SER A 134 -22.25 -15.10 -12.40
C SER A 134 -21.16 -14.07 -12.11
N TYR A 135 -20.36 -14.26 -11.05
CA TYR A 135 -19.31 -13.31 -10.72
C TYR A 135 -18.22 -13.26 -11.80
N LEU A 136 -17.88 -14.40 -12.41
CA LEU A 136 -16.91 -14.45 -13.51
C LEU A 136 -17.38 -13.64 -14.73
N HIS A 137 -18.68 -13.68 -15.03
CA HIS A 137 -19.25 -12.83 -16.08
C HIS A 137 -19.23 -11.35 -15.71
N THR A 138 -19.47 -11.02 -14.43
CA THR A 138 -19.33 -9.64 -13.94
C THR A 138 -17.91 -9.13 -14.13
N LEU A 139 -16.88 -9.94 -13.81
CA LEU A 139 -15.48 -9.55 -14.01
C LEU A 139 -15.21 -9.13 -15.45
N VAL A 140 -15.66 -9.93 -16.42
CA VAL A 140 -15.52 -9.61 -17.85
C VAL A 140 -16.25 -8.32 -18.24
N GLN A 141 -17.41 -8.05 -17.63
CA GLN A 141 -18.19 -6.84 -17.91
C GLN A 141 -17.57 -5.57 -17.31
N THR A 142 -16.76 -5.69 -16.27
CA THR A 142 -16.07 -4.54 -15.64
C THR A 142 -14.95 -3.99 -16.53
N VAL A 143 -14.41 -4.79 -17.44
CA VAL A 143 -13.20 -4.42 -18.19
C VAL A 143 -13.54 -3.80 -19.54
N PRO A 144 -13.06 -2.57 -19.83
CA PRO A 144 -13.27 -1.95 -21.14
C PRO A 144 -12.52 -2.67 -22.27
N THR A 145 -11.32 -3.17 -22.00
CA THR A 145 -10.46 -3.89 -22.95
C THR A 145 -9.43 -4.75 -22.21
N ALA A 146 -9.15 -5.93 -22.76
CA ALA A 146 -8.10 -6.82 -22.23
C ALA A 146 -6.68 -6.22 -22.37
N ALA A 147 -6.48 -5.30 -23.31
CA ALA A 147 -5.17 -4.69 -23.58
C ALA A 147 -4.62 -3.86 -22.40
N ASN A 148 -5.45 -3.49 -21.43
CA ASN A 148 -5.04 -2.73 -20.26
C ASN A 148 -4.75 -3.62 -19.04
N ALA A 149 -4.82 -4.95 -19.17
CA ALA A 149 -4.69 -5.87 -18.05
C ALA A 149 -3.35 -5.72 -17.31
N GLU A 150 -2.25 -5.56 -18.05
CA GLU A 150 -0.91 -5.34 -17.48
C GLU A 150 -0.86 -4.07 -16.63
N TYR A 151 -1.41 -2.95 -17.12
CA TYR A 151 -1.46 -1.69 -16.35
C TYR A 151 -2.22 -1.85 -15.03
N TYR A 152 -3.36 -2.56 -15.03
CA TYR A 152 -4.08 -2.83 -13.79
C TYR A 152 -3.32 -3.81 -12.88
N ALA A 153 -2.54 -4.72 -13.47
CA ALA A 153 -1.70 -5.64 -12.72
C ALA A 153 -0.59 -4.91 -11.95
N GLU A 154 0.02 -3.89 -12.56
CA GLU A 154 0.98 -3.02 -11.88
C GLU A 154 0.35 -2.33 -10.66
N ILE A 155 -0.87 -1.82 -10.78
CA ILE A 155 -1.60 -1.20 -9.65
C ILE A 155 -1.79 -2.22 -8.52
N VAL A 156 -2.26 -3.43 -8.83
CA VAL A 156 -2.45 -4.48 -7.82
C VAL A 156 -1.12 -4.84 -7.15
N HIS A 157 -0.04 -4.95 -7.92
CA HIS A 157 1.29 -5.24 -7.41
C HIS A 157 1.78 -4.15 -6.45
N GLU A 158 1.63 -2.87 -6.81
CA GLU A 158 1.98 -1.75 -5.93
C GLU A 158 1.21 -1.81 -4.61
N ARG A 159 -0.09 -2.11 -4.65
CA ARG A 159 -0.90 -2.28 -3.43
C ARG A 159 -0.44 -3.48 -2.61
N ALA A 160 -0.07 -4.59 -3.24
CA ALA A 160 0.47 -5.77 -2.56
C ALA A 160 1.78 -5.45 -1.83
N VAL A 161 2.70 -4.72 -2.47
CA VAL A 161 3.96 -4.28 -1.84
C VAL A 161 3.70 -3.40 -0.63
N LEU A 162 2.81 -2.41 -0.76
CA LEU A 162 2.43 -1.55 0.37
C LEU A 162 1.78 -2.35 1.52
N ARG A 163 0.95 -3.33 1.19
CA ARG A 163 0.32 -4.21 2.19
C ARG A 163 1.36 -5.06 2.93
N ARG A 164 2.30 -5.69 2.21
CA ARG A 164 3.42 -6.42 2.81
C ARG A 164 4.27 -5.53 3.72
N LEU A 165 4.49 -4.27 3.33
CA LEU A 165 5.23 -3.31 4.16
C LEU A 165 4.53 -3.02 5.50
N VAL A 166 3.20 -2.85 5.47
CA VAL A 166 2.39 -2.65 6.70
C VAL A 166 2.48 -3.88 7.60
N GLU A 167 2.39 -5.08 7.03
CA GLU A 167 2.50 -6.34 7.78
C GLU A 167 3.89 -6.51 8.40
N ALA A 168 4.97 -6.24 7.64
CA ALA A 168 6.33 -6.28 8.15
C ALA A 168 6.53 -5.28 9.29
N GLY A 169 6.05 -4.04 9.15
CA GLY A 169 6.08 -3.03 10.23
C GLY A 169 5.34 -3.49 11.49
N THR A 170 4.21 -4.18 11.32
CA THR A 170 3.45 -4.76 12.44
C THR A 170 4.24 -5.85 13.15
N ARG A 171 4.86 -6.78 12.40
CA ARG A 171 5.72 -7.84 12.96
C ARG A 171 6.93 -7.27 13.70
N ILE A 172 7.61 -6.28 13.12
CA ILE A 172 8.75 -5.60 13.74
C ILE A 172 8.35 -4.93 15.05
N THR A 173 7.18 -4.27 15.07
CA THR A 173 6.65 -3.66 16.29
C THR A 173 6.37 -4.71 17.37
N GLN A 174 5.80 -5.85 17.00
CA GLN A 174 5.57 -6.96 17.93
C GLN A 174 6.87 -7.54 18.50
N MET A 175 7.91 -7.70 17.67
CA MET A 175 9.24 -8.16 18.13
C MET A 175 9.83 -7.21 19.18
N GLY A 176 9.65 -5.89 19.02
CA GLY A 176 10.12 -4.89 19.98
C GLY A 176 9.43 -4.96 21.35
N TYR A 177 8.14 -5.35 21.40
CA TYR A 177 7.40 -5.49 22.65
C TYR A 177 7.61 -6.83 23.37
N ALA A 178 7.90 -7.90 22.62
CA ALA A 178 8.04 -9.25 23.16
C ALA A 178 9.42 -9.54 23.81
N ALA A 179 10.33 -8.56 23.85
CA ALA A 179 11.77 -8.73 24.08
C ALA A 179 12.18 -9.58 25.31
N ASP A 180 12.26 -10.90 25.11
CA ASP A 180 12.92 -11.90 25.97
C ASP A 180 14.21 -12.47 25.34
N ASP A 181 14.46 -12.18 24.05
CA ASP A 181 15.62 -12.64 23.26
C ASP A 181 16.78 -11.61 23.27
N ASP A 182 17.95 -12.02 22.75
CA ASP A 182 19.09 -11.12 22.50
C ASP A 182 18.69 -10.00 21.50
N VAL A 183 19.06 -8.75 21.83
CA VAL A 183 18.74 -7.57 21.03
C VAL A 183 19.29 -7.68 19.61
N ASP A 184 20.48 -8.24 19.43
CA ASP A 184 21.10 -8.40 18.12
C ASP A 184 20.31 -9.39 17.25
N GLU A 185 19.74 -10.44 17.85
CA GLU A 185 18.88 -11.39 17.14
C GLU A 185 17.55 -10.75 16.72
N ILE A 186 16.96 -9.91 17.56
CA ILE A 186 15.75 -9.14 17.24
C ILE A 186 16.01 -8.21 16.05
N VAL A 187 17.11 -7.45 16.07
CA VAL A 187 17.45 -6.51 14.99
C VAL A 187 17.68 -7.25 13.66
N ASN A 188 18.40 -8.37 13.68
CA ASN A 188 18.63 -9.18 12.49
C ASN A 188 17.31 -9.72 11.89
N ARG A 189 16.38 -10.20 12.73
CA ARG A 189 15.05 -10.63 12.28
C ARG A 189 14.24 -9.48 11.67
N ALA A 190 14.28 -8.29 12.29
CA ALA A 190 13.60 -7.12 11.74
C ALA A 190 14.16 -6.68 10.37
N GLN A 191 15.48 -6.76 10.17
CA GLN A 191 16.09 -6.48 8.87
C GLN A 191 15.63 -7.47 7.80
N ALA A 192 15.56 -8.77 8.14
CA ALA A 192 15.06 -9.80 7.23
C ALA A 192 13.60 -9.55 6.81
N GLU A 193 12.75 -9.11 7.74
CA GLU A 193 11.34 -8.76 7.45
C GLU A 193 11.22 -7.62 6.43
N ILE A 194 12.02 -6.56 6.56
CA ILE A 194 12.01 -5.45 5.60
C ILE A 194 12.54 -5.89 4.23
N TYR A 195 13.61 -6.68 4.22
CA TYR A 195 14.21 -7.15 2.98
C TYR A 195 13.21 -7.99 2.15
N ALA A 196 12.46 -8.87 2.82
CA ALA A 196 11.44 -9.71 2.20
C ALA A 196 10.30 -8.94 1.50
N VAL A 197 10.05 -7.68 1.87
CA VAL A 197 9.04 -6.84 1.19
C VAL A 197 9.47 -6.48 -0.24
N THR A 198 10.79 -6.38 -0.48
CA THR A 198 11.37 -5.86 -1.73
C THR A 198 11.74 -6.93 -2.76
N GLU A 199 11.92 -8.18 -2.33
CA GLU A 199 12.63 -9.21 -3.12
C GLU A 199 11.78 -9.91 -4.21
N GLN A 200 10.49 -9.60 -4.33
CA GLN A 200 9.66 -10.18 -5.40
C GLN A 200 9.78 -9.52 -6.77
N ARG A 201 10.61 -8.47 -6.91
CA ARG A 201 10.85 -7.79 -8.20
C ARG A 201 11.85 -8.52 -9.11
N THR A 202 12.45 -9.63 -8.70
CA THR A 202 13.59 -10.19 -9.44
C THR A 202 13.55 -11.71 -9.49
N SER A 203 12.74 -12.23 -10.41
CA SER A 203 12.94 -13.58 -10.92
C SER A 203 12.70 -13.61 -12.43
N GLU A 204 13.39 -12.74 -13.17
CA GLU A 204 13.57 -12.91 -14.62
C GLU A 204 15.05 -12.72 -15.00
N ASP A 205 15.49 -13.62 -15.87
CA ASP A 205 16.75 -13.68 -16.63
C ASP A 205 18.07 -14.00 -15.91
N TYR A 206 18.19 -15.25 -15.45
CA TYR A 206 19.44 -15.99 -15.61
C TYR A 206 19.26 -17.07 -16.68
N LEU A 207 19.38 -16.69 -17.96
CA LEU A 207 19.77 -17.68 -18.97
C LEU A 207 21.20 -18.13 -18.63
N PRO A 208 21.48 -19.44 -18.50
CA PRO A 208 22.83 -19.92 -18.34
C PRO A 208 23.70 -19.38 -19.48
N LEU A 209 24.81 -18.73 -19.16
CA LEU A 209 25.79 -18.16 -20.10
C LEU A 209 26.36 -19.16 -21.14
N GLY A 210 25.93 -20.42 -21.12
CA GLY A 210 26.30 -21.45 -22.10
C GLY A 210 25.68 -21.25 -23.48
N ASP A 211 24.57 -20.51 -23.61
CA ASP A 211 23.83 -20.39 -24.88
C ASP A 211 24.12 -19.07 -25.65
N ILE A 212 25.02 -18.21 -25.14
CA ILE A 212 25.34 -16.90 -25.74
C ILE A 212 26.75 -16.89 -26.40
N MET A 213 27.36 -18.05 -26.60
CA MET A 213 28.66 -18.15 -27.29
C MET A 213 28.58 -19.14 -28.45
N GLU A 214 28.22 -18.63 -29.63
CA GLU A 214 28.62 -19.17 -30.93
C GLU A 214 29.76 -18.32 -31.50
#